data_AF-A0A7S1TM10-F1
#
_entry.id   AF-A0A7S1TM10-F1
#
_cell.length_a   1.000
_cell.length_b   1.000
_cell.length_c   1.000
_cell.angle_alpha   90.00
_cell.angle_beta   90.00
_cell.angle_gamma   90.00
#
_symmetry.space_group_name_H-M   'P 1'
#
loop_
_entity.id
_entity.type
_entity.pdbx_description
1 polymer ?
#
loop_
_entity_poly.entity_id
_entity_poly.type
_entity_poly.pdbx_seq_one_letter_code
_entity_poly.pdbx_strand_id
1 'polypeptide(L)'
;AAKARLPPEFRPRKLSNGRWASPVYSKRQIRIMKRQFTMAGKKWPFDIPHKVVHWNIPFKGQLHERRSAERLASIERNMRNMPDTIIEHRRELADPMRPRKSGRRTLERGPEVSGFKRPIGLRQLTPEELDERRDDLAAVRSFLAVHVPAASSSSPPSAPEEPATNVESDSQSPPHRSES
;
A
#
# COMPACT_ATOMS: atom_id res chain seq x y z
N ALA A 1 -1.71 -2.28 -40.50
CA ALA A 1 -0.79 -2.78 -41.55
C ALA A 1 -0.17 -4.14 -41.22
N ALA A 2 0.71 -4.30 -40.21
CA ALA A 2 1.46 -5.55 -40.00
C ALA A 2 0.59 -6.79 -39.68
N LYS A 3 -0.46 -6.66 -38.87
CA LYS A 3 -1.43 -7.75 -38.64
C LYS A 3 -2.14 -8.20 -39.92
N ALA A 4 -2.25 -7.30 -40.92
CA ALA A 4 -2.83 -7.60 -42.23
C ALA A 4 -1.93 -8.46 -43.13
N ARG A 5 -0.70 -8.77 -42.71
CA ARG A 5 0.20 -9.71 -43.40
C ARG A 5 0.08 -11.16 -42.92
N LEU A 6 -0.54 -11.42 -41.76
CA LEU A 6 -0.71 -12.78 -41.25
C LEU A 6 -1.71 -13.58 -42.09
N PRO A 7 -1.53 -14.89 -42.32
CA PRO A 7 -2.58 -15.72 -42.89
C PRO A 7 -3.91 -15.57 -42.11
N PRO A 8 -5.08 -15.65 -42.77
CA PRO A 8 -6.37 -15.52 -42.11
C PRO A 8 -6.57 -16.57 -41.01
N GLU A 9 -5.97 -17.75 -41.18
CA GLU A 9 -5.97 -18.85 -40.22
C GLU A 9 -5.33 -18.50 -38.87
N PHE A 10 -4.35 -17.60 -38.88
CA PHE A 10 -3.64 -17.18 -37.66
C PHE A 10 -4.35 -16.02 -36.94
N ARG A 11 -5.39 -15.47 -37.55
CA ARG A 11 -6.13 -14.32 -37.00
C ARG A 11 -7.44 -14.80 -36.38
N PRO A 12 -7.89 -14.16 -35.29
CA PRO A 12 -9.26 -14.34 -34.82
C PRO A 12 -10.24 -13.81 -35.86
N ARG A 13 -11.37 -14.50 -36.05
CA ARG A 13 -12.43 -14.13 -37.00
C ARG A 13 -13.68 -13.69 -36.26
N LYS A 14 -14.32 -12.62 -36.71
CA LYS A 14 -15.62 -12.19 -36.16
C LYS A 14 -16.72 -13.08 -36.76
N LEU A 15 -17.52 -13.70 -35.90
CA LEU A 15 -18.68 -14.51 -36.25
C LEU A 15 -19.90 -13.61 -36.52
N SER A 16 -20.92 -14.13 -37.20
CA SER A 16 -22.17 -13.41 -37.48
C SER A 16 -22.91 -12.95 -36.22
N ASN A 17 -22.79 -13.71 -35.13
CA ASN A 17 -23.34 -13.38 -33.80
C ASN A 17 -22.54 -12.29 -33.04
N GLY A 18 -21.55 -11.67 -33.67
CA GLY A 18 -20.71 -10.62 -33.06
C GLY A 18 -19.58 -11.11 -32.16
N ARG A 19 -19.51 -12.42 -31.86
CA ARG A 19 -18.43 -13.01 -31.05
C ARG A 19 -17.15 -13.17 -31.90
N TRP A 20 -16.00 -13.19 -31.23
CA TRP A 20 -14.72 -13.49 -31.88
C TRP A 20 -14.41 -14.98 -31.74
N ALA A 21 -14.27 -15.67 -32.87
CA ALA A 21 -13.72 -17.02 -32.93
C ALA A 21 -12.20 -16.96 -32.72
N SER A 22 -11.67 -17.96 -32.02
CA SER A 22 -10.22 -18.18 -31.96
C SER A 22 -9.65 -18.44 -33.35
N PRO A 23 -8.35 -18.15 -33.59
CA PRO A 23 -7.68 -18.58 -34.80
C PRO A 23 -7.69 -20.10 -34.93
N VAL A 24 -7.53 -20.59 -36.17
CA VAL A 24 -7.46 -22.03 -36.47
C VAL A 24 -6.27 -22.66 -35.75
N TYR A 25 -5.13 -21.98 -35.79
CA TYR A 25 -3.92 -22.40 -35.08
C TYR A 25 -3.74 -21.63 -33.79
N SER A 26 -3.48 -22.36 -32.70
CA SER A 26 -3.12 -21.78 -31.42
C SER A 26 -1.77 -21.04 -31.51
N LYS A 27 -1.56 -20.06 -30.62
CA LYS A 27 -0.27 -19.36 -30.52
C LYS A 27 0.91 -20.31 -30.30
N ARG A 28 0.68 -21.43 -29.60
CA ARG A 28 1.70 -22.46 -29.35
C ARG A 28 2.07 -23.19 -30.65
N GLN A 29 1.07 -23.61 -31.44
CA GLN A 29 1.31 -24.24 -32.75
C GLN A 29 2.07 -23.30 -33.69
N ILE A 30 1.66 -22.03 -33.77
CA ILE A 30 2.36 -21.02 -34.59
C ILE A 30 3.82 -20.88 -34.14
N ARG A 31 4.11 -20.91 -32.83
CA ARG A 31 5.49 -20.88 -32.30
C ARG A 31 6.29 -22.11 -32.70
N ILE A 32 5.69 -23.30 -32.66
CA ILE A 32 6.33 -24.55 -33.08
C ILE A 32 6.65 -24.50 -34.58
N MET A 33 5.70 -24.07 -35.42
CA MET A 33 5.91 -23.90 -36.86
C MET A 33 7.02 -22.87 -37.14
N LYS A 34 7.02 -21.74 -36.43
CA LYS A 34 8.09 -20.73 -36.53
C LYS A 34 9.45 -21.34 -36.19
N ARG A 35 9.54 -22.11 -35.10
CA ARG A 35 10.77 -22.80 -34.69
C ARG A 35 11.26 -23.78 -35.75
N GLN A 36 10.36 -24.61 -36.30
CA GLN A 36 10.70 -25.55 -37.37
C GLN A 36 11.23 -24.83 -38.62
N PHE A 37 10.59 -23.72 -39.03
CA PHE A 37 11.06 -22.89 -40.13
C PHE A 37 12.47 -22.32 -39.89
N THR A 38 12.71 -21.78 -38.69
CA THR A 38 14.03 -21.25 -38.33
C THR A 38 15.10 -22.34 -38.25
N MET A 39 14.76 -23.53 -37.77
CA MET A 39 15.68 -24.68 -37.73
C MET A 39 16.04 -25.17 -39.13
N ALA A 40 15.13 -25.04 -40.10
CA ALA A 40 15.40 -25.32 -41.51
C ALA A 40 16.22 -24.20 -42.20
N GLY A 41 16.70 -23.20 -41.46
CA GLY A 41 17.45 -22.06 -42.00
C GLY A 41 16.60 -21.06 -42.78
N LYS A 42 15.26 -21.20 -42.78
CA LYS A 42 14.35 -20.33 -43.52
C LYS A 42 13.86 -19.18 -42.64
N LYS A 43 13.75 -17.99 -43.21
CA LYS A 43 13.17 -16.83 -42.51
C LYS A 43 11.65 -16.98 -42.42
N TRP A 44 11.09 -16.76 -41.23
CA TRP A 44 9.65 -16.77 -41.02
C TRP A 44 9.00 -15.56 -41.71
N PRO A 45 8.07 -15.76 -42.68
CA PRO A 45 7.56 -14.67 -43.52
C PRO A 45 6.55 -13.78 -42.81
N PHE A 46 5.96 -14.24 -41.70
CA PHE A 46 4.86 -13.57 -41.01
C PHE A 46 5.27 -12.89 -39.71
N ASP A 47 6.53 -12.45 -39.59
CA ASP A 47 6.98 -11.78 -38.38
C ASP A 47 6.39 -10.37 -38.26
N ILE A 48 5.79 -10.07 -37.11
CA ILE A 48 5.22 -8.75 -36.82
C ILE A 48 6.23 -7.99 -35.96
N PRO A 49 6.66 -6.78 -36.36
CA PRO A 49 7.55 -5.99 -35.53
C PRO A 49 6.87 -5.72 -34.18
N HIS A 50 7.62 -5.92 -33.10
CA HIS A 50 7.15 -5.61 -31.75
C HIS A 50 6.86 -4.11 -31.64
N LYS A 51 5.88 -3.75 -30.81
CA LYS A 51 5.63 -2.35 -30.50
C LYS A 51 6.89 -1.75 -29.89
N VAL A 52 7.26 -0.55 -30.34
CA VAL A 52 8.31 0.23 -29.70
C VAL A 52 7.84 0.54 -28.29
N VAL A 53 8.48 -0.08 -27.30
CA VAL A 53 8.28 0.26 -25.88
C VAL A 53 9.23 1.41 -25.59
N HIS A 54 8.69 2.57 -25.22
CA HIS A 54 9.52 3.69 -24.79
C HIS A 54 10.06 3.39 -23.39
N TRP A 55 11.39 3.24 -23.28
CA TRP A 55 12.06 2.93 -22.02
C TRP A 55 12.08 4.12 -21.04
N ASN A 56 12.13 5.35 -21.58
CA ASN A 56 12.25 6.58 -20.80
C ASN A 56 10.91 7.30 -20.59
N ILE A 57 9.86 6.57 -20.20
CA ILE A 57 8.62 7.21 -19.76
C ILE A 57 8.76 7.52 -18.26
N PRO A 58 8.62 8.78 -17.82
CA PRO A 58 8.69 9.10 -16.40
C PRO A 58 7.61 8.35 -15.63
N PHE A 59 7.99 7.79 -14.48
CA PHE A 59 7.04 7.12 -13.60
C PHE A 59 6.03 8.13 -13.04
N LYS A 60 4.78 7.70 -12.89
CA LYS A 60 3.68 8.51 -12.35
C LYS A 60 3.92 9.01 -10.91
N GLY A 61 4.77 8.32 -10.14
CA GLY A 61 4.95 8.54 -8.70
C GLY A 61 3.77 8.07 -7.85
N GLN A 62 3.97 8.01 -6.54
CA GLN A 62 2.92 7.62 -5.59
C GLN A 62 1.90 8.76 -5.38
N LEU A 63 0.71 8.45 -4.86
CA LEU A 63 -0.31 9.50 -4.63
C LEU A 63 0.14 10.52 -3.57
N HIS A 64 0.82 10.06 -2.52
CA HIS A 64 1.25 10.93 -1.42
C HIS A 64 2.41 11.85 -1.82
N GLU A 65 3.32 11.39 -2.68
CA GLU A 65 4.39 12.22 -3.27
C GLU A 65 3.79 13.35 -4.09
N ARG A 66 2.82 13.04 -4.96
CA ARG A 66 2.12 14.02 -5.80
C ARG A 66 1.34 15.07 -5.00
N ARG A 67 0.81 14.71 -3.84
CA ARG A 67 0.03 15.61 -2.96
C ARG A 67 0.83 16.21 -1.80
N SER A 68 2.13 15.96 -1.74
CA SER A 68 2.98 16.41 -0.62
C SER A 68 2.98 17.94 -0.50
N ALA A 69 3.09 18.66 -1.62
CA ALA A 69 3.06 20.11 -1.66
C ALA A 69 1.72 20.70 -1.15
N GLU A 70 0.60 20.11 -1.58
CA GLU A 70 -0.74 20.52 -1.11
C GLU A 70 -0.88 20.31 0.41
N ARG A 71 -0.35 19.18 0.90
CA ARG A 71 -0.37 18.86 2.33
C ARG A 71 0.45 19.86 3.14
N LEU A 72 1.65 20.20 2.67
CA LEU A 72 2.52 21.19 3.32
C LEU A 72 1.87 22.58 3.34
N ALA A 73 1.30 23.03 2.23
CA ALA A 73 0.58 24.31 2.17
C ALA A 73 -0.64 24.35 3.12
N SER A 74 -1.34 23.21 3.28
CA SER A 74 -2.43 23.10 4.25
C SER A 74 -1.94 23.22 5.68
N ILE A 75 -0.82 22.55 6.02
CA ILE A 75 -0.18 22.65 7.34
C ILE A 75 0.23 24.10 7.62
N GLU A 76 0.86 24.77 6.67
CA GLU A 76 1.29 26.18 6.82
C GLU A 76 0.11 27.11 7.13
N ARG A 77 -1.00 26.98 6.38
CA ARG A 77 -2.22 27.77 6.65
C ARG A 77 -2.78 27.50 8.04
N ASN A 78 -2.80 26.25 8.47
CA ASN A 78 -3.27 25.89 9.81
C ASN A 78 -2.38 26.49 10.90
N MET A 79 -1.05 26.46 10.72
CA MET A 79 -0.10 27.06 11.65
C MET A 79 -0.25 28.59 11.72
N ARG A 80 -0.56 29.23 10.58
CA ARG A 80 -0.84 30.67 10.55
C ARG A 80 -2.12 31.03 11.32
N ASN A 81 -3.14 30.19 11.25
CA ASN A 81 -4.44 30.42 11.89
C ASN A 81 -4.49 29.94 13.36
N MET A 82 -3.54 29.11 13.80
CA MET A 82 -3.43 28.60 15.17
C MET A 82 -3.62 29.66 16.26
N PRO A 83 -2.89 30.80 16.29
CA PRO A 83 -3.02 31.78 17.36
C PRO A 83 -4.44 32.31 17.50
N ASP A 84 -5.11 32.61 16.38
CA ASP A 84 -6.48 33.11 16.39
C ASP A 84 -7.46 32.05 16.90
N THR A 85 -7.32 30.81 16.43
CA THR A 85 -8.15 29.69 16.93
C THR A 85 -7.97 29.43 18.42
N ILE A 86 -6.76 29.64 18.97
CA ILE A 86 -6.48 29.53 20.41
C ILE A 86 -7.18 30.65 21.17
N ILE A 87 -7.15 31.89 20.66
CA ILE A 87 -7.83 33.03 21.28
C ILE A 87 -9.33 32.80 21.29
N GLU A 88 -9.91 32.38 20.17
CA GLU A 88 -11.33 32.05 20.05
C GLU A 88 -11.72 30.96 21.04
N HIS A 89 -10.99 29.84 21.08
CA HIS A 89 -11.25 28.75 22.02
C HIS A 89 -11.15 29.19 23.49
N ARG A 90 -10.17 30.05 23.82
CA ARG A 90 -10.05 30.61 25.18
C ARG A 90 -11.23 31.52 25.53
N ARG A 91 -11.69 32.36 24.60
CA ARG A 91 -12.89 33.18 24.78
C ARG A 91 -14.13 32.31 25.00
N GLU A 92 -14.30 31.28 24.18
CA GLU A 92 -15.40 30.32 24.31
C GLU A 92 -15.44 29.61 25.67
N LEU A 93 -14.27 29.34 26.28
CA LEU A 93 -14.19 28.75 27.62
C LEU A 93 -14.46 29.76 28.74
N ALA A 94 -14.12 31.03 28.51
CA ALA A 94 -14.31 32.08 29.49
C ALA A 94 -15.77 32.54 29.58
N ASP A 95 -16.57 32.36 28.53
CA ASP A 95 -18.00 32.73 28.50
C ASP A 95 -18.83 31.87 29.48
N PRO A 96 -19.26 32.43 30.63
CA PRO A 96 -19.98 31.66 31.65
C PRO A 96 -21.43 31.38 31.26
N MET A 97 -21.96 32.08 30.24
CA MET A 97 -23.33 31.93 29.73
C MET A 97 -23.46 30.91 28.60
N ARG A 98 -22.35 30.33 28.10
CA ARG A 98 -22.48 29.29 27.11
C ARG A 98 -23.11 28.08 27.79
N PRO A 99 -24.28 27.57 27.34
CA PRO A 99 -24.82 26.35 27.90
C PRO A 99 -23.74 25.29 27.73
N ARG A 100 -23.21 24.76 28.84
CA ARG A 100 -22.40 23.55 28.81
C ARG A 100 -23.25 22.60 27.99
N LYS A 101 -22.80 22.18 26.81
CA LYS A 101 -23.49 21.16 26.03
C LYS A 101 -23.59 19.96 26.96
N SER A 102 -24.73 19.84 27.64
CA SER A 102 -25.04 18.82 28.63
C SER A 102 -25.31 17.59 27.79
N GLY A 103 -24.20 16.98 27.43
CA GLY A 103 -24.14 16.05 26.35
C GLY A 103 -22.67 15.73 26.20
N ARG A 104 -22.29 14.59 26.77
CA ARG A 104 -21.59 13.63 25.93
C ARG A 104 -22.19 13.80 24.54
N ARG A 105 -21.36 13.97 23.51
CA ARG A 105 -21.76 13.46 22.20
C ARG A 105 -22.05 11.97 22.43
N THR A 106 -23.26 11.63 22.88
CA THR A 106 -23.99 10.54 22.29
C THR A 106 -23.85 10.86 20.81
N LEU A 107 -22.99 10.10 20.15
CA LEU A 107 -23.13 9.86 18.73
C LEU A 107 -24.60 9.45 18.60
N GLU A 108 -25.48 10.41 18.34
CA GLU A 108 -26.77 10.08 17.81
C GLU A 108 -26.43 9.30 16.56
N ARG A 109 -26.73 8.01 16.67
CA ARG A 109 -26.69 7.05 15.60
C ARG A 109 -27.58 7.68 14.54
N GLY A 110 -26.95 8.37 13.58
CA GLY A 110 -27.63 8.80 12.36
C GLY A 110 -28.34 7.59 11.77
N PRO A 111 -29.40 7.81 10.96
CA PRO A 111 -30.18 6.71 10.38
C PRO A 111 -29.20 5.69 9.80
N GLU A 112 -29.35 4.44 10.24
CA GLU A 112 -28.40 3.38 9.91
C GLU A 112 -28.17 3.34 8.40
N VAL A 113 -27.01 3.83 7.98
CA VAL A 113 -26.52 3.54 6.65
C VAL A 113 -26.10 2.07 6.70
N SER A 114 -27.06 1.22 6.36
CA SER A 114 -26.88 -0.18 6.00
C SER A 114 -25.63 -0.30 5.13
N GLY A 115 -24.53 -0.77 5.71
CA GLY A 115 -23.28 -0.99 4.99
C GLY A 115 -21.99 -0.80 5.77
N PHE A 116 -21.98 -0.05 6.89
CA PHE A 116 -20.76 0.12 7.68
C PHE A 116 -20.59 -1.00 8.72
N LYS A 117 -20.04 -2.15 8.30
CA LYS A 117 -19.55 -3.18 9.23
C LYS A 117 -18.41 -2.58 10.05
N ARG A 118 -18.69 -2.25 11.32
CA ARG A 118 -17.65 -1.86 12.29
C ARG A 118 -16.64 -3.00 12.42
N PRO A 119 -15.32 -2.73 12.49
CA PRO A 119 -14.36 -3.76 12.85
C PRO A 119 -14.67 -4.27 14.26
N ILE A 120 -14.76 -5.60 14.38
CA ILE A 120 -15.13 -6.39 15.57
C ILE A 120 -14.00 -6.28 16.61
N GLY A 121 -13.86 -5.12 17.27
CA GLY A 121 -12.70 -4.87 18.14
C GLY A 121 -13.02 -4.36 19.54
N LEU A 122 -14.15 -3.68 19.77
CA LEU A 122 -14.51 -3.15 21.09
C LEU A 122 -15.98 -3.42 21.39
N ARG A 123 -16.31 -4.69 21.64
CA ARG A 123 -17.49 -5.03 22.44
C ARG A 123 -17.01 -5.09 23.89
N GLN A 124 -17.57 -4.26 24.77
CA GLN A 124 -17.38 -4.44 26.21
C GLN A 124 -18.08 -5.76 26.57
N LEU A 125 -17.30 -6.74 27.02
CA LEU A 125 -17.83 -8.03 27.46
C LEU A 125 -18.73 -7.81 28.68
N THR A 126 -19.84 -8.53 28.75
CA THR A 126 -20.64 -8.56 29.97
C THR A 126 -19.83 -9.25 31.08
N PRO A 127 -20.12 -8.97 32.37
CA PRO A 127 -19.41 -9.61 33.48
C PRO A 127 -19.45 -11.14 33.43
N GLU A 128 -20.53 -11.74 32.92
CA GLU A 128 -20.65 -13.19 32.69
C GLU A 128 -19.67 -13.69 31.61
N GLU A 129 -19.53 -12.99 30.49
CA GLU A 129 -18.58 -13.32 29.41
C GLU A 129 -17.10 -13.14 29.84
N LEU A 130 -16.84 -12.38 30.92
CA LEU A 130 -15.51 -12.18 31.49
C LEU A 130 -15.08 -13.33 32.41
N ASP A 131 -16.03 -13.91 33.15
CA ASP A 131 -15.75 -15.05 34.03
C ASP A 131 -15.53 -16.34 33.21
N GLU A 132 -16.30 -16.56 32.14
CA GLU A 132 -16.05 -17.67 31.19
C GLU A 132 -14.65 -17.57 30.56
N ARG A 133 -14.23 -16.36 30.17
CA ARG A 133 -12.87 -16.14 29.64
C ARG A 133 -11.76 -16.34 30.69
N ARG A 134 -12.05 -16.10 31.96
CA ARG A 134 -11.10 -16.36 33.06
C ARG A 134 -10.89 -17.86 33.23
N ASP A 135 -11.96 -18.63 33.17
CA ASP A 135 -11.92 -20.09 33.27
C ASP A 135 -11.21 -20.70 32.05
N ASP A 136 -11.47 -20.20 30.85
CA ASP A 136 -10.75 -20.59 29.63
C ASP A 136 -9.25 -20.27 29.71
N LEU A 137 -8.88 -19.08 30.23
CA LEU A 137 -7.47 -18.72 30.44
C LEU A 137 -6.80 -19.56 31.53
N ALA A 138 -7.54 -19.99 32.55
CA ALA A 138 -7.04 -20.91 33.57
C ALA A 138 -6.79 -22.31 32.98
N ALA A 139 -7.68 -22.79 32.10
CA ALA A 139 -7.51 -24.05 31.38
C ALA A 139 -6.31 -24.02 30.41
N VAL A 140 -6.09 -22.89 29.71
CA VAL A 140 -4.92 -22.72 28.84
C VAL A 140 -3.63 -22.67 29.65
N ARG A 141 -3.63 -21.99 30.80
CA ARG A 141 -2.46 -21.93 31.70
C ARG A 141 -2.11 -23.28 32.29
N SER A 142 -3.10 -24.07 32.72
CA SER A 142 -2.87 -25.42 33.24
C SER A 142 -2.39 -26.37 32.13
N PHE A 143 -2.94 -26.25 30.92
CA PHE A 143 -2.46 -27.00 29.76
C PHE A 143 -1.00 -26.71 29.42
N LEU A 144 -0.61 -25.42 29.39
CA LEU A 144 0.77 -24.99 29.14
C LEU A 144 1.72 -25.43 30.26
N ALA A 145 1.29 -25.40 31.52
CA ALA A 145 2.11 -25.86 32.64
C ALA A 145 2.42 -27.38 32.61
N VAL A 146 1.54 -28.16 31.98
CA VAL A 146 1.73 -29.62 31.83
C VAL A 146 2.52 -29.97 30.56
N HIS A 147 2.37 -29.20 29.48
CA HIS A 147 2.91 -29.56 28.15
C HIS A 147 4.12 -28.74 27.68
N VAL A 148 4.44 -27.62 28.35
CA VAL A 148 5.63 -26.82 28.02
C VAL A 148 6.63 -26.96 29.17
N PRO A 149 7.69 -27.78 29.05
CA PRO A 149 8.73 -27.83 30.06
C PRO A 149 9.37 -26.44 30.16
N ALA A 150 9.54 -25.95 31.39
CA ALA A 150 10.16 -24.67 31.69
C ALA A 150 11.49 -24.55 30.95
N ALA A 151 11.50 -23.74 29.89
CA ALA A 151 12.73 -23.41 29.18
C ALA A 151 13.66 -22.75 30.19
N SER A 152 14.81 -23.39 30.34
CA SER A 152 15.93 -22.99 31.16
C SER A 152 16.25 -21.50 31.00
N SER A 153 16.55 -20.89 32.14
CA SER A 153 17.24 -19.63 32.32
C SER A 153 18.29 -19.38 31.21
N SER A 154 17.97 -18.50 30.27
CA SER A 154 18.98 -17.81 29.47
C SER A 154 18.99 -16.36 29.89
N SER A 155 20.16 -15.95 30.36
CA SER A 155 20.49 -14.61 30.84
C SER A 155 20.06 -13.52 29.86
N PRO A 156 19.71 -12.32 30.34
CA PRO A 156 19.45 -11.20 29.46
C PRO A 156 20.70 -10.87 28.63
N PRO A 157 20.57 -10.57 27.32
CA PRO A 157 21.70 -10.14 26.51
C PRO A 157 22.22 -8.80 27.03
N SER A 158 23.52 -8.79 27.33
CA SER A 158 24.30 -7.62 27.70
C SER A 158 24.08 -6.47 26.71
N ALA A 159 23.87 -5.27 27.23
CA ALA A 159 23.67 -4.05 26.47
C ALA A 159 24.83 -3.82 25.48
N PRO A 160 24.57 -3.32 24.25
CA PRO A 160 25.63 -2.93 23.34
C PRO A 160 26.29 -1.63 23.84
N GLU A 161 27.60 -1.70 24.07
CA GLU A 161 28.49 -0.57 24.31
C GLU A 161 28.41 0.43 23.14
N GLU A 162 28.32 1.72 23.49
CA GLU A 162 28.39 2.82 22.53
C GLU A 162 29.81 2.92 21.94
N PRO A 163 29.96 2.94 20.60
CA PRO A 163 31.24 3.30 20.01
C PRO A 163 31.43 4.83 20.05
N ALA A 164 32.56 5.21 20.62
CA ALA A 164 33.09 6.57 20.69
C ALA A 164 32.98 7.32 19.36
N THR A 165 32.49 8.55 19.45
CA THR A 165 32.52 9.57 18.41
C THR A 165 33.96 9.94 18.07
N ASN A 166 34.45 9.41 16.94
CA ASN A 166 35.62 9.96 16.27
C ASN A 166 35.18 10.40 14.87
N VAL A 167 34.72 11.66 14.78
CA VAL A 167 34.45 12.30 13.48
C VAL A 167 35.57 13.30 13.22
N GLU A 168 36.51 12.76 12.45
CA GLU A 168 37.61 13.41 11.78
C GLU A 168 37.10 14.58 10.93
N SER A 169 37.62 15.77 11.20
CA SER A 169 37.29 17.00 10.49
C SER A 169 38.14 17.07 9.22
N ASP A 170 37.65 16.52 8.11
CA ASP A 170 38.32 16.65 6.82
C ASP A 170 37.62 17.71 5.95
N SER A 171 38.24 18.89 5.95
CA SER A 171 37.86 20.03 5.12
C SER A 171 38.50 19.88 3.74
N GLN A 172 37.75 19.42 2.75
CA GLN A 172 38.16 19.56 1.34
C GLN A 172 37.01 20.13 0.51
N SER A 173 37.06 21.44 0.30
CA SER A 173 36.38 22.11 -0.81
C SER A 173 37.24 22.01 -2.07
N PRO A 174 36.71 21.55 -3.22
CA PRO A 174 37.41 21.71 -4.49
C PRO A 174 37.09 23.08 -5.12
N PRO A 175 38.10 23.84 -5.59
CA PRO A 175 37.86 25.09 -6.29
C PRO A 175 37.46 24.86 -7.76
N HIS A 176 36.68 25.83 -8.23
CA HIS A 176 36.15 26.01 -9.58
C HIS A 176 37.20 25.82 -10.68
N ARG A 177 36.84 25.01 -11.71
CA ARG A 177 37.53 25.02 -13.00
C ARG A 177 36.73 25.89 -13.96
N SER A 178 37.22 27.10 -14.19
CA SER A 178 36.81 27.96 -15.29
C SER A 178 37.50 27.47 -16.57
N GLU A 179 36.72 27.10 -17.59
CA GLU A 179 37.23 26.89 -18.94
C GLU A 179 37.24 28.23 -19.69
N SER A 180 38.35 28.51 -20.36
CA SER A 180 38.52 29.51 -21.41
C SER A 180 38.93 28.79 -22.68
#